data_AF-A0A1F2RL47-F1
#
_entry.id   AF-A0A1F2RL47-F1
#
_cell.length_a   1.000
_cell.length_b   1.000
_cell.length_c   1.000
_cell.angle_alpha   90.00
_cell.angle_beta   90.00
_cell.angle_gamma   90.00
#
_symmetry.space_group_name_H-M   'P 1'
#
loop_
_entity.id
_entity.type
_entity.pdbx_description
1 polymer ?
#
loop_
_entity_poly.entity_id
_entity_poly.type
_entity_poly.pdbx_seq_one_letter_code
_entity_poly.pdbx_strand_id
1 'polypeptide(L)'
;MAFVIRQRLKELGLEQRHLATAAQVTESYISQLLGRKKAPPAPDRTDLYEKLGQALKLPNGELARLADLERKEEFKRKLGNPPAPLFEEVRELILRKCHPDREKQVRAIFAQNPFGELERLVTEKLLHVVKVVAKKELEDENWLRLVARLSSRSYEEMRVMILEFLDADVFTLSAENCMSFMEPLIESWDIDLATFGMDIILNHR
;
A
#
# COMPACT_ATOMS: atom_id res chain seq x y z
N MET A 1 -10.04 -16.17 6.24
CA MET A 1 -9.18 -15.72 7.36
C MET A 1 -9.96 -15.25 8.58
N ALA A 2 -10.85 -14.26 8.47
CA ALA A 2 -11.48 -13.61 9.63
C ALA A 2 -12.21 -14.56 10.61
N PHE A 3 -12.87 -15.60 10.08
CA PHE A 3 -13.52 -16.64 10.89
C PHE A 3 -12.52 -17.36 11.83
N VAL A 4 -11.39 -17.81 11.28
CA VAL A 4 -10.34 -18.52 12.04
C VAL A 4 -9.80 -17.64 13.16
N ILE A 5 -9.54 -16.35 12.87
CA ILE A 5 -9.07 -15.41 13.90
C ILE A 5 -10.10 -15.25 15.02
N ARG A 6 -11.39 -15.03 14.69
CA ARG A 6 -12.45 -14.88 15.70
C ARG A 6 -12.63 -16.12 16.57
N GLN A 7 -12.53 -17.31 15.96
CA GLN A 7 -12.62 -18.57 16.70
C GLN A 7 -11.44 -18.70 17.69
N ARG A 8 -10.21 -18.46 17.23
CA ARG A 8 -9.01 -18.54 18.07
C ARG A 8 -8.99 -17.52 19.20
N LEU A 9 -9.47 -16.29 18.95
CA LEU A 9 -9.67 -15.29 20.00
C LEU A 9 -10.58 -15.82 21.12
N LYS A 10 -11.72 -16.42 20.76
CA LYS A 10 -12.66 -17.01 21.73
C LYS A 10 -12.04 -18.16 22.51
N GLU A 11 -11.34 -19.08 21.83
CA GLU A 11 -10.68 -20.23 22.46
C GLU A 11 -9.58 -19.84 23.44
N LEU A 12 -8.84 -18.77 23.13
CA LEU A 12 -7.73 -18.28 23.96
C LEU A 12 -8.16 -17.23 24.99
N GLY A 13 -9.43 -16.83 25.02
CA GLY A 13 -9.92 -15.75 25.89
C GLY A 13 -9.29 -14.39 25.56
N LEU A 14 -8.90 -14.18 24.30
CA LEU A 14 -8.27 -12.95 23.84
C LEU A 14 -9.29 -12.01 23.20
N GLU A 15 -9.06 -10.72 23.38
CA GLU A 15 -9.78 -9.64 22.68
C GLU A 15 -8.95 -9.06 21.52
N GLN A 16 -9.59 -8.29 20.63
CA GLN A 16 -8.94 -7.67 19.46
C GLN A 16 -7.79 -6.73 19.84
N ARG A 17 -7.90 -5.98 20.95
CA ARG A 17 -6.79 -5.16 21.50
C ARG A 17 -5.50 -5.95 21.74
N HIS A 18 -5.58 -7.22 22.09
CA HIS A 18 -4.39 -8.05 22.29
C HIS A 18 -3.71 -8.37 20.96
N LEU A 19 -4.50 -8.62 19.89
CA LEU A 19 -3.96 -8.79 18.55
C LEU A 19 -3.38 -7.51 17.99
N ALA A 20 -4.05 -6.38 18.21
CA ALA A 20 -3.58 -5.07 17.82
C ALA A 20 -2.19 -4.79 18.42
N THR A 21 -2.05 -5.03 19.73
CA THR A 21 -0.78 -4.91 20.45
C THR A 21 0.28 -5.86 19.88
N ALA A 22 -0.03 -7.14 19.68
CA ALA A 22 0.92 -8.12 19.18
C ALA A 22 1.39 -7.83 17.73
N ALA A 23 0.47 -7.37 16.88
CA ALA A 23 0.77 -6.97 15.51
C ALA A 23 1.36 -5.55 15.39
N GLN A 24 1.37 -4.79 16.49
CA GLN A 24 1.77 -3.39 16.55
C GLN A 24 0.98 -2.52 15.56
N VAL A 25 -0.33 -2.70 15.55
CA VAL A 25 -1.28 -1.95 14.71
C VAL A 25 -2.41 -1.43 15.58
N THR A 26 -3.21 -0.50 15.05
CA THR A 26 -4.36 0.01 15.79
C THR A 26 -5.46 -1.05 15.93
N GLU A 27 -6.23 -0.99 17.02
CA GLU A 27 -7.38 -1.90 17.20
C GLU A 27 -8.43 -1.72 16.10
N SER A 28 -8.63 -0.49 15.63
CA SER A 28 -9.50 -0.17 14.50
C SER A 28 -9.07 -0.92 13.23
N TYR A 29 -7.77 -1.02 12.96
CA TYR A 29 -7.25 -1.77 11.81
C TYR A 29 -7.60 -3.26 11.89
N ILE A 30 -7.42 -3.89 13.06
CA ILE A 30 -7.83 -5.28 13.30
C ILE A 30 -9.34 -5.44 13.10
N SER A 31 -10.14 -4.52 13.65
CA SER A 31 -11.60 -4.54 13.50
C SER A 31 -12.04 -4.42 12.03
N GLN A 32 -11.39 -3.55 11.25
CA GLN A 32 -11.65 -3.39 9.81
C GLN A 32 -11.30 -4.65 9.01
N LEU A 33 -10.16 -5.28 9.32
CA LEU A 33 -9.73 -6.57 8.76
C LEU A 33 -10.74 -7.68 9.06
N LEU A 34 -11.13 -7.84 10.32
CA LEU A 34 -12.09 -8.87 10.75
C LEU A 34 -13.50 -8.58 10.26
N GLY A 35 -13.84 -7.32 10.03
CA GLY A 35 -15.11 -6.87 9.47
C GLY A 35 -15.19 -6.96 7.94
N ARG A 36 -14.09 -7.34 7.26
CA ARG A 36 -13.97 -7.33 5.78
C ARG A 36 -14.31 -5.97 5.16
N LYS A 37 -14.11 -4.89 5.91
CA LYS A 37 -14.21 -3.52 5.39
C LYS A 37 -12.97 -3.15 4.57
N LYS A 38 -11.86 -3.84 4.81
CA LYS A 38 -10.61 -3.74 4.06
C LYS A 38 -10.20 -5.11 3.57
N ALA A 39 -9.62 -5.14 2.37
CA ALA A 39 -8.97 -6.33 1.84
C ALA A 39 -7.79 -6.71 2.76
N PRO A 40 -7.52 -8.00 2.97
CA PRO A 40 -6.35 -8.41 3.71
C PRO A 40 -5.09 -8.05 2.91
N PRO A 41 -4.05 -7.43 3.52
CA PRO A 41 -2.85 -7.01 2.80
C PRO A 41 -2.14 -8.16 2.08
N ALA A 42 -1.41 -7.88 1.00
CA ALA A 42 -0.65 -8.92 0.30
C ALA A 42 0.42 -9.55 1.23
N PRO A 43 0.47 -10.89 1.39
CA PRO A 43 1.37 -11.53 2.36
C PRO A 43 2.86 -11.29 2.15
N ASP A 44 3.31 -11.07 0.91
CA ASP A 44 4.70 -10.74 0.57
C ASP A 44 5.12 -9.32 1.00
N ARG A 45 4.15 -8.49 1.38
CA ARG A 45 4.33 -7.08 1.71
C ARG A 45 4.16 -6.76 3.19
N THR A 46 3.92 -7.77 4.03
CA THR A 46 3.66 -7.55 5.46
C THR A 46 4.08 -8.72 6.34
N ASP A 47 4.62 -8.38 7.50
CA ASP A 47 4.86 -9.27 8.64
C ASP A 47 3.62 -9.46 9.53
N LEU A 48 2.49 -8.83 9.19
CA LEU A 48 1.24 -8.87 9.96
C LEU A 48 0.76 -10.30 10.23
N TYR A 49 0.82 -11.17 9.23
CA TYR A 49 0.32 -12.54 9.34
C TYR A 49 1.16 -13.41 10.25
N GLU A 50 2.47 -13.15 10.30
CA GLU A 50 3.37 -13.81 11.22
C GLU A 50 3.06 -13.39 12.66
N LYS A 51 2.98 -12.08 12.92
CA LYS A 51 2.68 -11.54 14.25
C LYS A 51 1.33 -12.02 14.79
N LEU A 52 0.28 -11.97 13.95
CA LEU A 52 -1.05 -12.47 14.31
C LEU A 52 -1.06 -13.99 14.52
N GLY A 53 -0.35 -14.75 13.68
CA GLY A 53 -0.26 -16.20 13.78
C GLY A 53 0.38 -16.65 15.08
N GLN A 54 1.49 -16.00 15.46
CA GLN A 54 2.18 -16.24 16.74
C GLN A 54 1.26 -15.94 17.93
N ALA A 55 0.57 -14.80 17.94
CA ALA A 55 -0.35 -14.42 19.01
C ALA A 55 -1.53 -15.40 19.17
N LEU A 56 -2.03 -15.95 18.05
CA LEU A 56 -3.14 -16.91 18.02
C LEU A 56 -2.70 -18.37 18.15
N LYS A 57 -1.39 -18.61 18.30
CA LYS A 57 -0.78 -19.95 18.34
C LYS A 57 -1.20 -20.81 17.13
N LEU A 58 -1.19 -20.21 15.94
CA LEU A 58 -1.48 -20.87 14.67
C LEU A 58 -0.18 -21.32 13.99
N PRO A 59 -0.23 -22.33 13.11
CA PRO A 59 0.92 -22.70 12.28
C PRO A 59 1.40 -21.50 11.46
N ASN A 60 2.72 -21.34 11.36
CA ASN A 60 3.35 -20.30 10.55
C ASN A 60 2.86 -20.39 9.10
N GLY A 61 2.52 -19.24 8.52
CA GLY A 61 2.04 -19.14 7.13
C GLY A 61 0.55 -19.48 6.93
N GLU A 62 -0.16 -20.03 7.91
CA GLU A 62 -1.57 -20.39 7.73
C GLU A 62 -2.45 -19.15 7.48
N LEU A 63 -2.22 -18.06 8.22
CA LEU A 63 -2.95 -16.80 8.00
C LEU A 63 -2.61 -16.15 6.67
N ALA A 64 -1.34 -16.18 6.26
CA ALA A 64 -0.89 -15.68 4.96
C ALA A 64 -1.58 -16.45 3.81
N ARG A 65 -1.64 -17.78 3.90
CA ARG A 65 -2.35 -18.64 2.94
C ARG A 65 -3.83 -18.28 2.84
N LEU A 66 -4.50 -18.08 3.98
CA LEU A 66 -5.91 -17.71 4.01
C LEU A 66 -6.17 -16.30 3.45
N ALA A 67 -5.25 -15.36 3.67
CA ALA A 67 -5.31 -14.02 3.10
C ALA A 67 -5.17 -14.08 1.57
N ASP A 68 -4.22 -14.85 1.04
CA ASP A 68 -4.04 -15.04 -0.41
C ASP A 68 -5.28 -15.60 -1.09
N LEU A 69 -5.94 -16.57 -0.46
CA LEU A 69 -7.20 -17.12 -0.96
C LEU A 69 -8.30 -16.06 -0.99
N GLU A 70 -8.48 -15.30 0.09
CA GLU A 70 -9.46 -14.20 0.14
C GLU A 70 -9.17 -13.13 -0.93
N ARG A 71 -7.91 -12.73 -1.14
CA ARG A 71 -7.53 -11.77 -2.20
C ARG A 71 -7.84 -12.29 -3.59
N LYS A 72 -7.54 -13.56 -3.88
CA LYS A 72 -7.85 -14.18 -5.18
C LYS A 72 -9.36 -14.24 -5.43
N GLU A 73 -10.16 -14.52 -4.40
CA GLU A 73 -11.61 -14.49 -4.49
C GLU A 73 -12.16 -13.08 -4.73
N GLU A 74 -11.64 -12.06 -4.03
CA GLU A 74 -12.01 -10.67 -4.27
C GLU A 74 -11.63 -10.20 -5.68
N PHE A 75 -10.45 -10.58 -6.17
CA PHE A 75 -10.02 -10.28 -7.53
C PHE A 75 -10.97 -10.91 -8.56
N LYS A 76 -11.37 -12.17 -8.37
CA LYS A 76 -12.37 -12.85 -9.21
C LYS A 76 -13.73 -12.15 -9.20
N ARG A 77 -14.15 -11.56 -8.07
CA ARG A 77 -15.40 -10.79 -7.98
C ARG A 77 -15.31 -9.44 -8.69
N LYS A 78 -14.13 -8.82 -8.73
CA LYS A 78 -13.90 -7.51 -9.36
C LYS A 78 -13.75 -7.56 -10.88
N LEU A 79 -13.60 -8.75 -11.46
CA LEU A 79 -13.35 -9.01 -12.89
C LEU A 79 -14.50 -8.62 -13.87
N GLY A 80 -15.43 -7.75 -13.48
CA GLY A 80 -16.57 -7.33 -14.31
C GLY A 80 -16.68 -5.83 -14.58
N ASN A 81 -15.91 -4.97 -13.89
CA ASN A 81 -16.03 -3.52 -14.03
C ASN A 81 -14.78 -2.93 -14.71
N PRO A 82 -14.94 -2.02 -15.70
CA PRO A 82 -13.83 -1.23 -16.19
C PRO A 82 -13.21 -0.46 -15.01
N PRO A 83 -11.88 -0.41 -14.90
CA PRO A 83 -11.27 0.29 -13.79
C PRO A 83 -11.53 1.80 -13.93
N ALA A 84 -11.92 2.43 -12.82
CA ALA A 84 -12.15 3.87 -12.77
C ALA A 84 -10.84 4.61 -13.09
N PRO A 85 -10.89 5.80 -13.74
CA PRO A 85 -9.72 6.63 -13.94
C PRO A 85 -8.99 6.94 -12.62
N LEU A 86 -7.68 7.20 -12.69
CA LEU A 86 -6.96 7.79 -11.56
C LEU A 86 -7.64 9.09 -11.12
N PHE A 87 -7.57 9.35 -9.81
CA PHE A 87 -7.95 10.64 -9.25
C PHE A 87 -7.12 11.75 -9.91
N GLU A 88 -7.77 12.87 -10.24
CA GLU A 88 -7.14 13.99 -10.93
C GLU A 88 -5.93 14.52 -10.14
N GLU A 89 -6.05 14.56 -8.82
CA GLU A 89 -4.99 14.97 -7.91
C GLU A 89 -3.76 14.06 -8.01
N VAL A 90 -3.97 12.75 -8.17
CA VAL A 90 -2.89 11.77 -8.32
C VAL A 90 -2.18 11.97 -9.66
N ARG A 91 -2.95 12.19 -10.73
CA ARG A 91 -2.39 12.49 -12.05
C ARG A 91 -1.52 13.75 -12.03
N GLU A 92 -2.02 14.83 -11.43
CA GLU A 92 -1.27 16.09 -11.37
C GLU A 92 0.01 15.96 -10.54
N LEU A 93 0.00 15.19 -9.44
CA LEU A 93 1.20 14.90 -8.67
C LEU A 93 2.24 14.11 -9.49
N ILE A 94 1.80 13.12 -10.28
CA ILE A 94 2.66 12.37 -11.18
C ILE A 94 3.25 13.27 -12.26
N LEU A 95 2.42 14.07 -12.94
CA LEU A 95 2.86 14.96 -14.01
C LEU A 95 3.81 16.05 -13.50
N ARG A 96 3.59 16.60 -12.31
CA ARG A 96 4.48 17.60 -11.71
C ARG A 96 5.90 17.09 -11.48
N LYS A 97 6.07 15.79 -11.24
CA LYS A 97 7.38 15.15 -11.04
C LYS A 97 8.03 14.70 -12.36
N CYS A 98 7.31 14.81 -13.48
CA CYS A 98 7.84 14.45 -14.80
C CYS A 98 8.92 15.45 -15.23
N HIS A 99 9.95 14.98 -15.92
CA HIS A 99 10.99 15.84 -16.46
C HIS A 99 10.38 16.91 -17.39
N PRO A 100 10.74 18.20 -17.24
CA PRO A 100 10.10 19.30 -17.97
C PRO A 100 10.07 19.12 -19.49
N ASP A 101 11.11 18.49 -20.05
CA ASP A 101 11.22 18.22 -21.49
C ASP A 101 10.18 17.22 -22.01
N ARG A 102 9.72 16.29 -21.15
CA ARG A 102 8.70 15.28 -21.50
C ARG A 102 7.31 15.62 -20.98
N GLU A 103 7.19 16.48 -19.98
CA GLU A 103 5.93 16.75 -19.28
C GLU A 103 4.80 17.10 -20.26
N LYS A 104 5.03 18.02 -21.20
CA LYS A 104 4.00 18.45 -22.17
C LYS A 104 3.51 17.31 -23.06
N GLN A 105 4.42 16.45 -23.50
CA GLN A 105 4.08 15.32 -24.36
C GLN A 105 3.30 14.26 -23.58
N VAL A 106 3.76 13.92 -22.37
CA VAL A 106 3.07 12.96 -21.49
C VAL A 106 1.68 13.48 -21.09
N ARG A 107 1.57 14.75 -20.71
CA ARG A 107 0.28 15.39 -20.36
C ARG A 107 -0.71 15.32 -21.51
N ALA A 108 -0.27 15.55 -22.75
CA ALA A 108 -1.12 15.40 -23.93
C ALA A 108 -1.60 13.96 -24.11
N ILE A 109 -0.73 12.96 -23.89
CA ILE A 109 -1.11 11.54 -23.98
C ILE A 109 -2.13 11.19 -22.89
N PHE A 110 -1.92 11.64 -21.65
CA PHE A 110 -2.86 11.39 -20.55
C PHE A 110 -4.23 12.05 -20.80
N ALA A 111 -4.25 13.25 -21.40
CA ALA A 111 -5.50 13.92 -21.76
C ALA A 111 -6.24 13.20 -22.90
N GLN A 112 -5.51 12.67 -23.89
CA GLN A 112 -6.09 11.93 -25.02
C GLN A 112 -6.61 10.54 -24.63
N ASN A 113 -5.90 9.86 -23.73
CA ASN A 113 -6.28 8.54 -23.24
C ASN A 113 -6.21 8.50 -21.71
N PRO A 114 -7.20 9.12 -21.01
CA PRO A 114 -7.23 9.16 -19.56
C PRO A 114 -7.23 7.75 -19.00
N PHE A 115 -6.27 7.51 -18.10
CA PHE A 115 -6.03 6.23 -17.47
C PHE A 115 -5.80 5.07 -18.44
N GLY A 116 -5.18 5.40 -19.57
CA GLY A 116 -4.67 4.45 -20.56
C GLY A 116 -3.41 3.73 -20.10
N GLU A 117 -2.84 2.93 -21.00
CA GLU A 117 -1.69 2.04 -20.72
C GLU A 117 -0.47 2.80 -20.21
N LEU A 118 -0.15 3.95 -20.81
CA LEU A 118 1.00 4.77 -20.41
C LEU A 118 0.84 5.30 -18.98
N GLU A 119 -0.34 5.84 -18.64
CA GLU A 119 -0.59 6.39 -17.31
C GLU A 119 -0.54 5.28 -16.24
N ARG A 120 -1.07 4.09 -16.55
CA ARG A 120 -0.98 2.93 -15.67
C ARG A 120 0.46 2.46 -15.49
N LEU A 121 1.23 2.35 -16.58
CA LEU A 121 2.63 1.94 -16.54
C LEU A 121 3.46 2.87 -15.67
N VAL A 122 3.37 4.18 -15.91
CA VAL A 122 4.10 5.20 -15.14
C VAL A 122 3.72 5.10 -13.67
N THR A 123 2.42 5.07 -13.36
CA THR A 123 1.94 4.99 -11.97
C THR A 123 2.42 3.70 -11.29
N GLU A 124 2.35 2.56 -11.97
CA GLU A 124 2.80 1.27 -11.44
C GLU A 124 4.30 1.25 -11.15
N LYS A 125 5.12 1.80 -12.05
CA LYS A 125 6.58 1.88 -11.88
C LYS A 125 6.98 2.78 -10.72
N LEU A 126 6.40 3.98 -10.65
CA LEU A 126 6.64 4.91 -9.54
C LEU A 126 6.21 4.27 -8.21
N LEU A 127 5.02 3.69 -8.17
CA LEU A 127 4.50 3.01 -6.97
C LEU A 127 5.40 1.86 -6.55
N HIS A 128 5.90 1.04 -7.48
CA HIS A 128 6.82 -0.05 -7.19
C HIS A 128 8.10 0.45 -6.51
N VAL A 129 8.76 1.48 -7.07
CA VAL A 129 10.00 2.04 -6.49
C VAL A 129 9.74 2.58 -5.08
N VAL A 130 8.68 3.37 -4.90
CA VAL A 130 8.33 3.96 -3.60
C VAL A 130 8.01 2.87 -2.56
N LYS A 131 7.34 1.79 -2.96
CA LYS A 131 7.06 0.65 -2.08
C LYS A 131 8.29 -0.11 -1.64
N VAL A 132 9.32 -0.22 -2.48
CA VAL A 132 10.60 -0.83 -2.08
C VAL A 132 11.23 -0.02 -0.95
N VAL A 133 11.17 1.31 -1.02
CA VAL A 133 11.66 2.18 0.05
C VAL A 133 10.78 2.05 1.30
N ALA A 134 9.46 2.16 1.15
CA ALA A 134 8.51 2.06 2.27
C ALA A 134 8.59 0.72 3.01
N LYS A 135 8.89 -0.38 2.30
CA LYS A 135 9.09 -1.70 2.92
C LYS A 135 10.35 -1.73 3.79
N LYS A 136 11.46 -1.12 3.35
CA LYS A 136 12.67 -1.00 4.16
C LYS A 136 12.42 -0.10 5.38
N GLU A 137 11.69 0.99 5.21
CA GLU A 137 11.29 1.89 6.29
C GLU A 137 10.40 1.19 7.32
N LEU A 138 9.50 0.28 6.89
CA LEU A 138 8.66 -0.53 7.77
C LEU A 138 9.48 -1.48 8.67
N GLU A 139 10.67 -1.89 8.22
CA GLU A 139 11.58 -2.77 8.96
C GLU A 139 12.43 -2.00 9.99
N ASP A 140 12.53 -0.68 9.88
CA ASP A 140 13.27 0.19 10.82
C ASP A 140 12.35 0.79 11.89
N GLU A 141 12.29 0.14 13.04
CA GLU A 141 11.48 0.57 14.17
C GLU A 141 11.88 1.97 14.71
N ASN A 142 13.17 2.32 14.68
CA ASN A 142 13.63 3.61 15.18
C ASN A 142 13.18 4.73 14.26
N TRP A 143 13.32 4.53 12.94
CA TRP A 143 12.82 5.45 11.93
C TRP A 143 11.31 5.63 12.04
N LEU A 144 10.55 4.53 12.18
CA LEU A 144 9.09 4.59 12.33
C LEU A 144 8.67 5.43 13.54
N ARG A 145 9.33 5.23 14.69
CA ARG A 145 9.04 5.99 15.92
C ARG A 145 9.39 7.48 15.77
N LEU A 146 10.48 7.79 15.06
CA LEU A 146 10.86 9.17 14.79
C LEU A 146 9.83 9.87 13.89
N VAL A 147 9.48 9.27 12.77
CA VAL A 147 8.53 9.85 11.80
C VAL A 147 7.11 9.90 12.36
N ALA A 148 6.71 8.92 13.17
CA ALA A 148 5.47 8.99 13.93
C ALA A 148 5.42 10.26 14.80
N ARG A 149 6.46 10.53 15.60
CA ARG A 149 6.50 11.74 16.46
C ARG A 149 6.46 13.03 15.64
N LEU A 150 7.22 13.11 14.55
CA LEU A 150 7.27 14.30 13.69
C LEU A 150 5.92 14.59 13.00
N SER A 151 5.13 13.56 12.74
CA SER A 151 3.81 13.67 12.14
C SER A 151 2.67 13.77 13.17
N SER A 152 2.99 13.86 14.47
CA SER A 152 2.02 13.74 15.58
C SER A 152 1.21 12.43 15.53
N ARG A 153 1.80 11.41 14.88
CA ARG A 153 1.46 9.99 14.75
C ARG A 153 1.72 9.18 16.03
N SER A 154 0.86 8.23 16.42
CA SER A 154 1.35 7.07 17.19
C SER A 154 2.18 6.14 16.29
N TYR A 155 2.98 5.26 16.90
CA TYR A 155 3.78 4.27 16.17
C TYR A 155 2.87 3.31 15.39
N GLU A 156 1.79 2.86 16.02
CA GLU A 156 0.80 1.94 15.45
C GLU A 156 0.05 2.58 14.27
N GLU A 157 -0.32 3.86 14.36
CA GLU A 157 -0.94 4.60 13.26
C GLU A 157 0.02 4.77 12.07
N MET A 158 1.28 5.12 12.34
CA MET A 158 2.30 5.24 11.29
C MET A 158 2.50 3.90 10.59
N ARG A 159 2.64 2.82 11.36
CA ARG A 159 2.79 1.47 10.83
C ARG A 159 1.60 1.02 10.00
N VAL A 160 0.37 1.29 10.46
CA VAL A 160 -0.86 1.02 9.70
C VAL A 160 -0.87 1.79 8.38
N MET A 161 -0.49 3.08 8.38
CA MET A 161 -0.43 3.88 7.16
C MET A 161 0.52 3.26 6.11
N ILE A 162 1.71 2.82 6.53
CA ILE A 162 2.67 2.19 5.60
C ILE A 162 2.14 0.85 5.08
N LEU A 163 1.54 0.03 5.94
CA LEU A 163 0.94 -1.25 5.52
C LEU A 163 -0.18 -1.04 4.49
N GLU A 164 -1.00 -0.01 4.68
CA GLU A 164 -2.07 0.34 3.74
C GLU A 164 -1.51 0.85 2.41
N PHE A 165 -0.45 1.66 2.44
CA PHE A 165 0.24 2.09 1.24
C PHE A 165 0.89 0.93 0.47
N LEU A 166 1.53 0.00 1.17
CA LEU A 166 2.14 -1.19 0.56
C LEU A 166 1.09 -2.07 -0.13
N ASP A 167 -0.15 -2.09 0.35
CA ASP A 167 -1.23 -2.84 -0.30
C ASP A 167 -1.91 -2.10 -1.47
N ALA A 168 -1.91 -0.76 -1.46
CA ALA A 168 -2.52 0.05 -2.50
C ALA A 168 -1.99 -0.28 -3.90
N ASP A 169 -2.82 -0.29 -4.92
CA ASP A 169 -2.47 -0.49 -6.32
C ASP A 169 -2.86 0.73 -7.15
N VAL A 170 -2.61 0.69 -8.46
CA VAL A 170 -2.93 1.79 -9.38
C VAL A 170 -4.43 2.16 -9.36
N PHE A 171 -5.32 1.28 -8.89
CA PHE A 171 -6.76 1.52 -8.82
C PHE A 171 -7.24 1.99 -7.44
N THR A 172 -6.43 1.79 -6.40
CA THR A 172 -6.76 2.11 -5.00
C THR A 172 -5.85 3.18 -4.42
N LEU A 173 -4.89 3.67 -5.20
CA LEU A 173 -4.00 4.76 -4.83
C LEU A 173 -4.81 6.05 -4.61
N SER A 174 -4.68 6.64 -3.42
CA SER A 174 -5.33 7.89 -3.04
C SER A 174 -4.38 9.09 -3.15
N ALA A 175 -4.93 10.29 -3.13
CA ALA A 175 -4.15 11.52 -3.03
C ALA A 175 -3.32 11.59 -1.73
N GLU A 176 -3.87 11.10 -0.60
CA GLU A 176 -3.15 11.04 0.68
C GLU A 176 -1.92 10.12 0.60
N ASN A 177 -2.04 8.97 -0.07
CA ASN A 177 -0.91 8.07 -0.32
C ASN A 177 0.18 8.77 -1.15
N CYS A 178 -0.22 9.54 -2.16
CA CYS A 178 0.73 10.27 -3.00
C CYS A 178 1.44 11.36 -2.22
N MET A 179 0.71 12.17 -1.43
CA MET A 179 1.31 13.22 -0.61
C MET A 179 2.23 12.67 0.49
N SER A 180 1.88 11.53 1.10
CA SER A 180 2.63 10.97 2.22
C SER A 180 3.85 10.18 1.78
N PHE A 181 3.82 9.54 0.61
CA PHE A 181 4.88 8.63 0.16
C PHE A 181 5.52 9.06 -1.15
N MET A 182 4.74 9.24 -2.21
CA MET A 182 5.29 9.52 -3.54
C MET A 182 5.96 10.89 -3.60
N GLU A 183 5.29 11.93 -3.13
CA GLU A 183 5.75 13.31 -3.16
C GLU A 183 7.09 13.53 -2.44
N PRO A 184 7.29 13.03 -1.20
CA PRO A 184 8.56 13.21 -0.49
C PRO A 184 9.66 12.24 -0.93
N LEU A 185 9.34 11.13 -1.61
CA LEU A 185 10.35 10.13 -2.02
C LEU A 185 10.81 10.31 -3.46
N ILE A 186 9.95 10.76 -4.37
CA ILE A 186 10.29 11.00 -5.77
C ILE A 186 10.71 12.46 -5.93
N GLU A 187 11.93 12.65 -6.41
CA GLU A 187 12.43 13.96 -6.82
C GLU A 187 11.88 14.30 -8.21
N SER A 188 12.16 13.43 -9.18
CA SER A 188 11.69 13.53 -10.56
C SER A 188 11.69 12.17 -11.26
N TRP A 189 11.04 12.09 -12.41
CA TRP A 189 11.09 10.92 -13.28
C TRP A 189 11.04 11.32 -14.75
N ASP A 190 11.60 10.47 -15.61
CA ASP A 190 11.53 10.60 -17.06
C ASP A 190 11.14 9.27 -17.72
N ILE A 191 10.66 9.34 -18.95
CA ILE A 191 10.33 8.18 -19.78
C ILE A 191 10.79 8.37 -21.22
N ASP A 192 11.47 7.35 -21.75
CA ASP A 192 11.68 7.21 -23.18
C ASP A 192 10.44 6.57 -23.80
N LEU A 193 9.65 7.34 -24.55
CA LEU A 193 8.42 6.86 -25.20
C LEU A 193 8.66 5.86 -26.34
N ALA A 194 9.90 5.69 -26.82
CA ALA A 194 10.23 4.68 -27.82
C ALA A 194 10.51 3.30 -27.19
N THR A 195 11.13 3.27 -26.01
CA THR A 195 11.54 2.03 -25.34
C THR A 195 10.72 1.71 -24.09
N PHE A 196 9.93 2.67 -23.59
CA PHE A 196 9.26 2.67 -22.30
C PHE A 196 10.21 2.49 -21.10
N GLY A 197 11.50 2.78 -21.29
CA GLY A 197 12.46 2.89 -20.21
C GLY A 197 12.11 4.10 -19.33
N MET A 198 12.14 3.91 -18.01
CA MET A 198 11.87 4.97 -17.05
C MET A 198 13.07 5.19 -16.14
N ASP A 199 13.47 6.45 -16.01
CA ASP A 199 14.45 6.90 -15.03
C ASP A 199 13.71 7.57 -13.89
N ILE A 200 13.98 7.15 -12.65
CA ILE A 200 13.30 7.66 -11.45
C ILE A 200 14.38 8.10 -10.47
N ILE A 201 14.37 9.40 -10.16
CA ILE A 201 15.29 10.01 -9.20
C ILE A 201 14.56 10.10 -7.86
N LEU A 202 15.16 9.52 -6.82
CA LEU A 202 14.64 9.58 -5.46
C LEU A 202 15.32 10.71 -4.70
N ASN A 203 14.57 11.41 -3.86
CA ASN A 203 15.15 12.38 -2.95
C ASN A 203 16.18 11.70 -2.04
N HIS A 204 17.38 12.24 -1.98
CA HIS A 204 18.35 11.87 -0.95
C HIS A 204 17.80 12.34 0.41
N ARG A 205 17.61 11.38 1.32
CA ARG A 205 17.30 11.65 2.73
C ARG A 205 18.57 11.53 3.56
#